data_AF-A0A3S5BNI3-F1
#
_entry.id   AF-A0A3S5BNI3-F1
#
_cell.length_a   1.000
_cell.length_b   1.000
_cell.length_c   1.000
_cell.angle_alpha   90.00
_cell.angle_beta   90.00
_cell.angle_gamma   90.00
#
_symmetry.space_group_name_H-M   'P 1'
#
loop_
_entity.id
_entity.type
_entity.pdbx_description
1 polymer ?
#
loop_
_entity_poly.entity_id
_entity_poly.type
_entity_poly.pdbx_seq_one_letter_code
_entity_poly.pdbx_strand_id
1 'polypeptide(L)'
;MHKYGAHGCTDITGFGILGHAENLVRIQQSSVLFHIHTLPCLAGACQLSSLLDDRFKLFSGLSPETSGGLLVALPAKSAETFCRELTEIDGNPAWIIGEALTSTERKVILAEKPVILEVNHCDVPQSAVCCEN
;
A
#
# COMPACT_ATOMS: atom_id res chain seq x y z
N MET A 1 14.15 -2.97 -5.63
CA MET A 1 13.13 -4.04 -5.84
C MET A 1 13.71 -5.38 -6.32
N HIS A 2 14.48 -5.44 -7.43
CA HIS A 2 15.04 -6.71 -7.93
C HIS A 2 15.95 -7.45 -6.93
N LYS A 3 16.74 -6.70 -6.13
CA LYS A 3 17.59 -7.23 -5.04
C LYS A 3 16.83 -8.17 -4.09
N TYR A 4 15.52 -7.97 -3.92
CA TYR A 4 14.68 -8.73 -3.00
C TYR A 4 13.76 -9.74 -3.68
N GLY A 5 13.89 -9.90 -5.00
CA GLY A 5 13.11 -10.84 -5.79
C GLY A 5 11.67 -10.40 -6.04
N ALA A 6 11.43 -9.10 -6.29
CA ALA A 6 10.08 -8.61 -6.58
C ALA A 6 9.42 -9.35 -7.77
N HIS A 7 8.16 -9.74 -7.58
CA HIS A 7 7.35 -10.44 -8.58
C HIS A 7 6.48 -9.50 -9.41
N GLY A 8 6.25 -8.28 -8.93
CA GLY A 8 5.49 -7.25 -9.65
C GLY A 8 5.23 -6.03 -8.76
N CYS A 9 4.85 -4.91 -9.37
CA CYS A 9 4.44 -3.72 -8.64
C CYS A 9 3.48 -2.86 -9.47
N THR A 10 2.75 -1.98 -8.78
CA THR A 10 1.98 -0.88 -9.37
C THR A 10 2.12 0.35 -8.48
N ASP A 11 2.04 1.54 -9.05
CA ASP A 11 1.78 2.77 -8.29
C ASP A 11 0.33 2.81 -7.81
N ILE A 12 0.07 3.57 -6.73
CA ILE A 12 -1.27 3.83 -6.19
C ILE A 12 -1.62 5.29 -6.47
N THR A 13 -2.63 5.49 -7.32
CA THR A 13 -3.12 6.82 -7.71
C THR A 13 -4.65 6.85 -7.71
N GLY A 14 -5.28 7.36 -8.77
CA GLY A 14 -6.67 7.81 -8.76
C GLY A 14 -7.73 6.72 -8.56
N PHE A 15 -7.36 5.44 -8.66
CA PHE A 15 -8.28 4.32 -8.41
C PHE A 15 -8.24 3.79 -6.98
N GLY A 16 -7.39 4.37 -6.12
CA GLY A 16 -7.19 3.92 -4.75
C GLY A 16 -6.48 2.57 -4.66
N ILE A 17 -6.11 2.18 -3.44
CA ILE A 17 -5.34 0.96 -3.18
C ILE A 17 -6.01 -0.30 -3.72
N LEU A 18 -7.33 -0.41 -3.56
CA LEU A 18 -8.08 -1.58 -4.03
C LEU A 18 -8.13 -1.63 -5.55
N GLY A 19 -8.42 -0.51 -6.22
CA GLY A 19 -8.50 -0.46 -7.68
C GLY A 19 -7.16 -0.76 -8.36
N HIS A 20 -6.06 -0.22 -7.85
CA HIS A 20 -4.73 -0.53 -8.36
C HIS A 20 -4.29 -1.97 -8.06
N ALA A 21 -4.60 -2.49 -6.86
CA ALA A 21 -4.37 -3.90 -6.55
C ALA A 21 -5.16 -4.84 -7.49
N GLU A 22 -6.41 -4.49 -7.84
CA GLU A 22 -7.22 -5.25 -8.79
C GLU A 22 -6.60 -5.26 -10.19
N ASN A 23 -6.08 -4.12 -10.65
CA ASN A 23 -5.37 -4.05 -11.93
C ASN A 23 -4.12 -4.94 -11.91
N LEU A 24 -3.33 -4.88 -10.83
CA LEU A 24 -2.13 -5.70 -10.69
C LEU A 24 -2.46 -7.20 -10.63
N VAL A 25 -3.49 -7.62 -9.87
CA VAL A 25 -3.83 -9.04 -9.74
C VAL A 25 -4.34 -9.63 -11.05
N ARG A 26 -5.09 -8.86 -11.85
CA ARG A 26 -5.68 -9.32 -13.12
C ARG A 26 -4.65 -9.71 -14.18
N ILE A 27 -3.50 -9.05 -14.19
CA ILE A 27 -2.42 -9.29 -15.17
C ILE A 27 -1.44 -10.39 -14.75
N GLN A 28 -1.61 -10.99 -13.55
CA GLN A 28 -0.72 -12.06 -13.09
C GLN A 28 -0.89 -13.32 -13.93
N GLN A 29 0.20 -14.02 -14.21
CA GLN A 29 0.16 -15.29 -14.94
C GLN A 29 -0.55 -16.37 -14.10
N SER A 30 -0.20 -16.47 -12.82
CA SER A 30 -0.83 -17.38 -11.87
C SER A 30 -2.18 -16.85 -11.37
N SER A 31 -3.08 -17.75 -10.98
CA SER A 31 -4.28 -17.39 -10.22
C SER A 31 -3.90 -17.13 -8.77
N VAL A 32 -3.94 -15.86 -8.37
CA VAL A 32 -3.52 -15.40 -7.04
C VAL A 32 -4.56 -14.46 -6.45
N LEU A 33 -4.66 -14.47 -5.13
CA LEU A 33 -5.51 -13.59 -4.36
C LEU A 33 -4.62 -12.63 -3.57
N PHE A 34 -4.85 -11.33 -3.69
CA PHE A 34 -4.22 -10.36 -2.78
C PHE A 34 -5.17 -10.10 -1.62
N HIS A 35 -4.71 -10.40 -0.40
CA HIS A 35 -5.46 -10.13 0.83
C HIS A 35 -4.81 -8.95 1.53
N ILE A 36 -5.47 -7.80 1.51
CA ILE A 36 -5.03 -6.57 2.17
C ILE A 36 -5.71 -6.52 3.54
N HIS A 37 -4.91 -6.64 4.59
CA HIS A 37 -5.41 -6.67 5.97
C HIS A 37 -5.06 -5.40 6.77
N THR A 38 -4.19 -4.55 6.23
CA THR A 38 -3.70 -3.35 6.93
C THR A 38 -3.69 -2.16 5.97
N LEU A 39 -4.07 -0.99 6.47
CA LEU A 39 -4.03 0.27 5.73
C LEU A 39 -3.20 1.30 6.51
N PRO A 40 -2.01 1.69 6.03
CA PRO A 40 -1.33 2.87 6.51
C PRO A 40 -2.07 4.11 6.00
N CYS A 41 -2.56 4.94 6.93
CA CYS A 41 -3.31 6.15 6.62
C CYS A 41 -2.66 7.34 7.30
N LEU A 42 -2.64 8.48 6.62
CA LEU A 42 -2.20 9.73 7.24
C LEU A 42 -3.03 10.01 8.50
N ALA A 43 -2.37 10.45 9.57
CA ALA A 43 -3.02 10.76 10.83
C ALA A 43 -4.23 11.70 10.62
N GLY A 44 -5.38 11.36 11.19
CA GLY A 44 -6.63 12.10 11.03
C GLY A 44 -7.41 11.82 9.74
N ALA A 45 -6.85 11.15 8.73
CA ALA A 45 -7.55 10.84 7.49
C ALA A 45 -8.75 9.90 7.73
N CYS A 46 -8.59 8.87 8.56
CA CYS A 46 -9.67 7.96 8.92
C CYS A 46 -10.77 8.67 9.71
N GLN A 47 -10.40 9.53 10.66
CA GLN A 47 -11.36 10.34 11.42
C GLN A 47 -12.16 11.27 10.48
N LEU A 48 -11.47 11.95 9.56
CA LEU A 48 -12.12 12.81 8.57
C LEU A 48 -13.07 12.01 7.67
N SER A 49 -12.66 10.83 7.21
CA SER A 49 -13.52 9.97 6.40
C SER A 49 -14.78 9.57 7.17
N SER A 50 -14.65 9.15 8.44
CA SER A 50 -15.79 8.83 9.29
C SER A 50 -16.74 10.01 9.50
N LEU A 51 -16.22 11.23 9.71
CA LEU A 51 -17.03 12.45 9.86
C LEU A 51 -17.78 12.84 8.57
N LEU A 52 -17.31 12.36 7.42
CA LEU A 52 -17.90 12.60 6.10
C LEU A 52 -18.68 11.39 5.58
N ASP A 53 -19.07 10.45 6.45
CA ASP A 53 -19.78 9.21 6.10
C ASP A 53 -19.05 8.39 5.01
N ASP A 54 -17.72 8.34 5.08
CA ASP A 54 -16.82 7.72 4.11
C ASP A 54 -17.10 8.14 2.66
N ARG A 55 -17.48 9.41 2.43
CA ARG A 55 -17.81 9.95 1.10
C ARG A 55 -16.71 9.68 0.06
N PHE A 56 -15.46 9.70 0.48
CA PHE A 56 -14.31 9.45 -0.37
C PHE A 56 -13.92 7.98 -0.44
N LYS A 57 -14.64 7.07 0.23
CA LYS A 57 -14.48 5.62 0.13
C LYS A 57 -13.11 5.10 0.61
N LEU A 58 -12.54 5.75 1.63
CA LEU A 58 -11.25 5.40 2.23
C LEU A 58 -11.28 3.96 2.78
N PHE A 59 -12.31 3.60 3.54
CA PHE A 59 -12.37 2.28 4.18
C PHE A 59 -12.60 1.14 3.19
N SER A 60 -13.17 1.43 2.02
CA SER A 60 -13.27 0.46 0.92
C SER A 60 -12.00 0.40 0.06
N GLY A 61 -10.98 1.22 0.34
CA GLY A 61 -9.74 1.29 -0.43
C GLY A 61 -9.89 1.92 -1.82
N LEU A 62 -10.98 2.63 -2.08
CA LEU A 62 -11.30 3.27 -3.37
C LEU A 62 -11.16 4.79 -3.34
N SER A 63 -10.61 5.34 -2.25
CA SER A 63 -10.23 6.75 -2.18
C SER A 63 -9.18 7.08 -3.24
N PRO A 64 -9.41 8.08 -4.11
CA PRO A 64 -8.42 8.49 -5.08
C PRO A 64 -7.15 9.02 -4.39
N GLU A 65 -6.01 8.49 -4.78
CA GLU A 65 -4.70 8.98 -4.37
C GLU A 65 -4.04 9.76 -5.53
N THR A 66 -3.08 10.63 -5.22
CA THR A 66 -2.29 11.34 -6.24
C THR A 66 -0.82 11.20 -5.91
N SER A 67 -0.03 10.66 -6.85
CA SER A 67 1.40 10.37 -6.62
C SER A 67 1.64 9.58 -5.33
N GLY A 68 0.81 8.57 -5.09
CA GLY A 68 0.94 7.71 -3.92
C GLY A 68 2.15 6.77 -4.00
N GLY A 69 2.23 5.83 -3.06
CA GLY A 69 3.33 4.87 -3.00
C GLY A 69 3.27 3.77 -4.05
N LEU A 70 4.27 2.89 -4.03
CA LEU A 70 4.28 1.65 -4.80
C LEU A 70 3.69 0.50 -3.97
N LEU A 71 2.75 -0.24 -4.56
CA LEU A 71 2.34 -1.56 -4.09
C LEU A 71 3.23 -2.62 -4.75
N VAL A 72 4.01 -3.35 -3.96
CA VAL A 72 5.03 -4.30 -4.44
C VAL A 72 4.74 -5.71 -3.92
N ALA A 73 4.71 -6.69 -4.82
CA ALA A 73 4.64 -8.11 -4.48
C ALA A 73 6.05 -8.68 -4.32
N LEU A 74 6.39 -9.15 -3.11
CA LEU A 74 7.70 -9.70 -2.74
C LEU A 74 7.57 -11.11 -2.15
N PRO A 75 8.64 -11.93 -2.18
CA PRO A 75 8.75 -13.11 -1.33
C PRO A 75 8.63 -12.71 0.16
N ALA A 76 7.79 -13.42 0.92
CA ALA A 76 7.52 -13.09 2.33
C ALA A 76 8.80 -12.94 3.17
N LYS A 77 9.77 -13.84 3.00
CA LYS A 77 11.07 -13.81 3.68
C LYS A 77 11.91 -12.54 3.43
N SER A 78 11.64 -11.83 2.33
CA SER A 78 12.39 -10.64 1.92
C SER A 78 11.68 -9.34 2.33
N ALA A 79 10.39 -9.38 2.68
CA ALA A 79 9.55 -8.19 2.83
C ALA A 79 10.04 -7.28 3.96
N GLU A 80 10.31 -7.83 5.15
CA GLU A 80 10.78 -7.04 6.30
C GLU A 80 12.14 -6.37 6.03
N THR A 81 13.06 -7.10 5.40
CA THR A 81 14.39 -6.55 5.06
C THR A 81 14.28 -5.47 4.00
N PHE A 82 13.37 -5.64 3.03
CA PHE A 82 13.08 -4.60 2.03
C PHE A 82 12.54 -3.32 2.67
N CYS A 83 11.55 -3.42 3.56
CA CYS A 83 10.99 -2.27 4.26
C CYS A 83 12.07 -1.56 5.09
N ARG A 84 12.86 -2.30 5.87
CA ARG A 84 13.95 -1.73 6.68
C ARG A 84 14.96 -0.97 5.82
N GLU A 85 15.51 -1.60 4.78
CA GLU A 85 16.54 -0.98 3.95
C GLU A 85 15.99 0.23 3.18
N LEU A 86 14.73 0.18 2.72
CA LEU A 86 14.10 1.33 2.06
C LEU A 86 14.00 2.53 3.01
N THR A 87 13.63 2.30 4.27
CA THR A 87 13.58 3.35 5.30
C THR A 87 14.97 3.88 5.64
N GLU A 88 16.00 3.02 5.68
CA GLU A 88 17.39 3.46 5.91
C GLU A 88 17.93 4.34 4.77
N ILE A 89 17.53 4.09 3.52
CA ILE A 89 18.01 4.83 2.35
C ILE A 89 17.23 6.13 2.14
N ASP A 90 15.90 6.05 2.10
CA ASP A 90 15.05 7.17 1.69
C ASP A 90 14.47 7.93 2.89
N GLY A 91 14.69 7.45 4.11
CA GLY A 91 14.05 7.93 5.33
C GLY A 91 12.59 7.47 5.47
N ASN A 92 11.89 7.25 4.36
CA ASN A 92 10.47 6.97 4.37
C ASN A 92 10.13 5.54 4.84
N PRO A 93 9.19 5.36 5.79
CA PRO A 93 8.72 4.03 6.17
C PRO A 93 7.99 3.33 5.02
N ALA A 94 8.05 2.00 5.02
CA ALA A 94 7.22 1.16 4.16
C ALA A 94 6.54 0.08 5.00
N TRP A 95 5.36 -0.36 4.55
CA TRP A 95 4.50 -1.25 5.32
C TRP A 95 4.20 -2.54 4.56
N ILE A 96 4.22 -3.65 5.27
CA ILE A 96 3.62 -4.90 4.82
C ILE A 96 2.12 -4.79 5.10
N ILE A 97 1.33 -4.64 4.04
CA ILE A 97 -0.11 -4.36 4.15
C ILE A 97 -1.00 -5.60 3.95
N GLY A 98 -0.40 -6.72 3.56
CA GLY A 98 -1.14 -7.87 3.07
C GLY A 98 -0.25 -9.00 2.59
N GLU A 99 -0.89 -10.00 2.01
CA GLU A 99 -0.26 -11.21 1.48
C GLU A 99 -0.88 -11.62 0.14
N ALA A 100 -0.09 -12.35 -0.66
CA ALA A 100 -0.55 -12.98 -1.90
C ALA A 100 -0.71 -14.48 -1.67
N LEU A 101 -1.92 -14.99 -1.87
CA LEU A 101 -2.29 -16.39 -1.66
C LEU A 101 -2.57 -17.09 -3.00
N THR A 102 -2.28 -18.39 -3.08
CA THR A 102 -2.74 -19.20 -4.20
C THR A 102 -4.26 -19.27 -4.20
N SER A 103 -4.87 -19.12 -5.38
CA SER A 103 -6.33 -19.06 -5.53
C SER A 103 -6.75 -19.70 -6.85
N THR A 104 -8.03 -20.05 -6.98
CA THR A 104 -8.62 -20.47 -8.27
C THR A 104 -8.94 -19.26 -9.16
N GLU A 105 -9.10 -18.09 -8.56
CA GLU A 105 -9.46 -16.82 -9.21
C GLU A 105 -8.41 -15.75 -8.96
N ARG A 106 -8.29 -14.78 -9.89
CA ARG A 106 -7.52 -13.55 -9.68
C ARG A 106 -8.42 -12.50 -9.06
N LYS A 107 -8.22 -12.21 -7.78
CA LYS A 107 -9.04 -11.22 -7.06
C LYS A 107 -8.28 -10.55 -5.92
N VAL A 108 -8.82 -9.44 -5.45
CA VAL A 108 -8.35 -8.74 -4.27
C VAL A 108 -9.43 -8.78 -3.22
N ILE A 109 -9.04 -8.98 -1.97
CA ILE A 109 -9.91 -8.87 -0.81
C ILE A 109 -9.26 -7.85 0.12
N LEU A 110 -9.97 -6.76 0.38
CA LEU A 110 -9.71 -5.90 1.53
C LEU A 110 -10.45 -6.48 2.73
N ALA A 111 -9.76 -6.68 3.85
CA ALA A 111 -10.37 -7.16 5.08
C ALA A 111 -11.55 -6.27 5.49
N GLU A 112 -12.63 -6.86 5.99
CA GLU A 112 -13.84 -6.12 6.41
C GLU A 112 -13.54 -5.06 7.48
N LYS A 113 -12.56 -5.35 8.34
CA LYS A 113 -12.03 -4.44 9.36
C LYS A 113 -10.51 -4.43 9.27
N PRO A 114 -9.93 -3.67 8.32
CA PRO A 114 -8.48 -3.63 8.18
C PRO A 114 -7.87 -2.97 9.41
N VAL A 115 -6.66 -3.41 9.78
CA VAL A 115 -5.87 -2.72 10.80
C VAL A 115 -5.46 -1.36 10.24
N ILE A 116 -5.88 -0.28 10.88
CA ILE A 116 -5.46 1.07 10.51
C ILE A 116 -4.16 1.38 11.24
N LEU A 117 -3.13 1.72 10.48
CA LEU A 117 -1.91 2.31 11.01
C LEU A 117 -1.98 3.82 10.79
N GLU A 118 -2.13 4.59 11.85
CA GLU A 118 -2.01 6.04 11.75
C GLU A 118 -0.55 6.44 11.56
N VAL A 119 -0.27 7.15 10.48
CA VAL A 119 1.06 7.60 10.10
C VAL A 119 1.11 9.11 10.31
N ASN A 120 1.89 9.57 11.29
CA ASN A 120 2.07 11.00 11.48
C ASN A 120 3.04 11.55 10.44
N HIS A 121 2.85 12.81 10.05
CA HIS A 121 3.80 13.49 9.15
C HIS A 121 5.23 13.51 9.72
N CYS A 122 5.39 13.60 11.05
CA CYS A 122 6.69 13.57 11.70
C CYS A 122 7.37 12.19 11.70
N ASP A 123 6.61 11.11 11.48
CA ASP A 123 7.14 9.74 11.42
C ASP A 123 7.72 9.42 10.03
N VAL A 124 7.57 10.35 9.09
CA VAL A 124 8.16 10.34 7.75
C VAL A 124 9.29 11.38 7.76
N PRO A 125 10.56 10.98 7.88
CA PRO A 125 11.68 11.89 7.77
C PRO A 125 11.55 12.69 6.47
N GLN A 126 11.48 14.01 6.57
CA GLN A 126 11.59 14.85 5.38
C GLN A 126 12.96 14.59 4.78
N SER A 127 13.00 13.92 3.62
CA SER A 127 14.22 13.90 2.83
C SER A 127 14.60 15.36 2.57
N ALA A 128 15.85 15.72 2.85
CA ALA A 128 16.40 17.03 2.59
C ALA A 128 16.54 17.27 1.08
N VAL A 129 15.43 17.26 0.34
CA VAL A 129 15.39 17.38 -1.11
C VAL A 129 14.09 18.07 -1.49
N CYS A 130 14.05 19.40 -1.38
CA CYS A 130 13.14 20.30 -2.13
C CYS A 130 13.36 21.80 -1.87
N CYS A 131 14.36 22.21 -1.08
CA CYS A 131 14.67 23.63 -0.86
C CYS A 131 16.15 23.95 -1.11
N GLU A 132 16.66 23.60 -2.29
CA GLU A 132 17.82 24.28 -2.88
C GLU A 132 17.48 24.58 -4.34
N ASN A 133 16.87 25.75 -4.55
CA ASN A 133 17.11 26.72 -5.62
C ASN A 133 16.13 27.89 -5.50
#